data_AF-A0A527VQY2-F1
#
_entry.id   AF-A0A527VQY2-F1
#
_cell.length_a   1.000
_cell.length_b   1.000
_cell.length_c   1.000
_cell.angle_alpha   90.00
_cell.angle_beta   90.00
_cell.angle_gamma   90.00
#
_symmetry.space_group_name_H-M   'P 1'
#
loop_
_entity.id
_entity.type
_entity.pdbx_description
1 polymer ?
#
loop_
_entity_poly.entity_id
_entity_poly.type
_entity_poly.pdbx_seq_one_letter_code
_entity_poly.pdbx_strand_id
1 'polypeptide(L)'
;LVDPLKIGRVIARPFVGETSATFQRTHNRRDYAVPPPEPTLLDRLTERGSKVIAVGKIGDIFAHRGISEVRKAGGNMAMFDKALGAMDDAGEGDLVFANFVDFDTEFGHRRDVAGYA
;
A
#
# COMPACT_ATOMS: atom_id res chain seq x y z
N LEU A 1 -6.30 3.37 -20.74
CA LEU A 1 -5.39 4.46 -21.19
C LEU A 1 -3.94 3.98 -21.33
N VAL A 2 -3.48 3.07 -20.46
CA VAL A 2 -2.14 2.45 -20.53
C VAL A 2 -2.17 0.92 -20.53
N ASP A 3 -3.37 0.32 -20.57
CA ASP A 3 -3.59 -1.13 -20.43
C ASP A 3 -2.82 -1.97 -21.47
N PRO A 4 -2.70 -1.56 -22.75
CA PRO A 4 -1.87 -2.27 -23.72
C PRO A 4 -0.38 -2.34 -23.35
N LEU A 5 0.10 -1.42 -22.51
CA LEU A 5 1.49 -1.33 -22.06
C LEU A 5 1.73 -2.08 -20.75
N LYS A 6 0.69 -2.66 -20.13
CA LYS A 6 0.78 -3.43 -18.87
C LYS A 6 1.44 -2.64 -17.71
N ILE A 7 1.20 -1.34 -17.64
CA ILE A 7 1.68 -0.50 -16.54
C ILE A 7 0.81 -0.73 -15.31
N GLY A 8 1.41 -1.23 -14.21
CA GLY A 8 0.66 -1.58 -13.00
C GLY A 8 0.10 -0.39 -12.20
N ARG A 9 0.73 0.79 -12.31
CA ARG A 9 0.28 2.01 -11.61
C ARG A 9 0.70 3.28 -12.34
N VAL A 10 -0.23 4.23 -12.45
CA VAL A 10 0.05 5.61 -12.86
C VAL A 10 0.01 6.49 -11.62
N ILE A 11 1.03 7.33 -11.41
CA ILE A 11 1.12 8.21 -10.24
C ILE A 11 1.17 9.67 -10.67
N ALA A 12 0.15 10.44 -10.31
CA ALA A 12 0.18 11.89 -10.41
C ALA A 12 1.08 12.45 -9.30
N ARG A 13 2.11 13.21 -9.70
CA ARG A 13 3.07 13.88 -8.80
C ARG A 13 3.02 15.40 -8.99
N PRO A 14 1.94 16.06 -8.54
CA PRO A 14 1.86 17.51 -8.64
C PRO A 14 2.96 18.18 -7.80
N PHE A 15 3.44 19.31 -8.31
CA PHE A 15 4.42 20.15 -7.64
C PHE A 15 4.01 21.61 -7.79
N VAL A 16 4.53 22.45 -6.89
CA VAL A 16 4.46 23.91 -6.94
C VAL A 16 5.88 24.48 -7.08
N GLY A 17 6.00 25.78 -7.33
CA GLY A 17 7.27 26.47 -7.61
C GLY A 17 7.42 26.80 -9.08
N GLU A 18 8.31 27.74 -9.39
CA GLU A 18 8.49 28.29 -10.76
C GLU A 18 9.87 27.98 -11.34
N THR A 19 10.82 27.62 -10.47
CA THR A 19 12.21 27.36 -10.83
C THR A 19 12.67 26.02 -10.29
N SER A 20 13.73 25.45 -10.88
CA SER A 20 14.33 24.20 -10.41
C SER A 20 14.70 24.23 -8.93
N ALA A 21 15.11 25.38 -8.41
CA ALA A 21 15.43 25.58 -7.00
C ALA A 21 14.20 25.68 -6.07
N THR A 22 13.02 25.99 -6.62
CA THR A 22 11.79 26.21 -5.84
C THR A 22 10.76 25.10 -6.00
N PHE A 23 11.00 24.10 -6.85
CA PHE A 23 10.07 22.99 -7.04
C PHE A 23 9.88 22.15 -5.78
N GLN A 24 8.62 22.04 -5.35
CA GLN A 24 8.24 21.22 -4.21
C GLN A 24 7.03 20.34 -4.56
N ARG A 25 7.14 19.03 -4.33
CA ARG A 25 6.01 18.11 -4.48
C ARG A 25 4.91 18.47 -3.47
N THR A 26 3.67 18.53 -3.92
CA THR A 26 2.53 18.81 -3.05
C THR A 26 1.98 17.53 -2.43
N HIS A 27 1.06 17.67 -1.48
CA HIS A 27 0.33 16.54 -0.89
C HIS A 27 -0.74 15.96 -1.83
N ASN A 28 -1.02 16.59 -2.97
CA ASN A 28 -2.05 16.16 -3.95
C ASN A 28 -1.62 14.96 -4.80
N ARG A 29 -0.67 14.16 -4.31
CA ARG A 29 -0.28 12.90 -4.94
C ARG A 29 -1.51 12.01 -5.09
N ARG A 30 -1.70 11.45 -6.29
CA ARG A 30 -2.75 10.45 -6.54
C ARG A 30 -2.19 9.27 -7.31
N ASP A 31 -2.53 8.08 -6.84
CA ASP A 31 -2.10 6.82 -7.44
C ASP A 31 -3.32 6.14 -8.08
N TYR A 32 -3.16 5.68 -9.32
CA TYR A 32 -4.16 4.93 -10.06
C TYR A 32 -3.57 3.54 -10.35
N ALA A 33 -3.99 2.56 -9.57
CA ALA A 33 -3.54 1.17 -9.68
C ALA A 33 -4.50 0.36 -10.55
N VAL A 34 -3.96 -0.59 -11.31
CA VAL A 34 -4.77 -1.57 -12.02
C VAL A 34 -5.38 -2.54 -10.99
N PRO A 35 -6.71 -2.74 -10.98
CA PRO A 35 -7.32 -3.71 -10.08
C PRO A 35 -6.90 -5.14 -10.43
N PRO A 36 -6.95 -6.09 -9.47
CA PRO A 36 -6.73 -7.50 -9.76
C PRO A 36 -7.61 -7.99 -10.92
N PRO A 37 -7.08 -8.81 -11.85
CA PRO A 37 -7.78 -9.21 -13.08
C PRO A 37 -9.00 -10.10 -12.81
N GLU A 38 -9.04 -10.78 -11.66
CA GLU A 38 -10.11 -11.67 -11.22
C GLU A 38 -10.40 -11.46 -9.73
N PRO A 39 -11.58 -11.91 -9.22
CA PRO A 39 -11.86 -11.88 -7.79
C PRO A 39 -10.78 -12.60 -6.97
N THR A 40 -10.32 -11.92 -5.94
CA THR A 40 -9.27 -12.37 -5.03
C THR A 40 -9.85 -13.07 -3.80
N LEU A 41 -8.97 -13.62 -2.96
CA LEU A 41 -9.37 -14.07 -1.63
C LEU A 41 -10.02 -12.92 -0.82
N LEU A 42 -9.54 -11.69 -0.99
CA LEU A 42 -10.03 -10.53 -0.23
C LEU A 42 -11.51 -10.25 -0.56
N ASP A 43 -11.87 -10.34 -1.84
CA ASP A 43 -13.26 -10.24 -2.28
C ASP A 43 -14.13 -11.29 -1.57
N ARG A 44 -13.72 -12.57 -1.62
CA ARG A 44 -14.47 -13.68 -0.99
C ARG A 44 -14.64 -13.52 0.52
N LEU A 45 -13.62 -12.98 1.21
CA LEU A 45 -13.69 -12.68 2.65
C LEU A 45 -14.73 -11.59 2.93
N THR A 46 -14.68 -10.50 2.18
CA THR A 46 -15.61 -9.38 2.36
C THR A 46 -17.05 -9.76 1.98
N GLU A 47 -17.24 -10.57 0.93
CA GLU A 47 -18.56 -11.04 0.47
C GLU A 47 -19.29 -11.90 1.52
N ARG A 48 -18.55 -12.68 2.33
CA ARG A 48 -19.14 -13.46 3.44
C ARG A 48 -19.24 -12.69 4.76
N GLY A 49 -18.93 -11.39 4.76
CA GLY A 49 -19.02 -10.51 5.93
C GLY A 49 -17.79 -10.47 6.84
N SER A 50 -16.69 -11.15 6.49
CA SER A 50 -15.41 -11.01 7.21
C SER A 50 -14.72 -9.69 6.83
N LYS A 51 -13.88 -9.17 7.73
CA LYS A 51 -13.08 -7.97 7.48
C LYS A 51 -11.72 -8.33 6.89
N VAL A 52 -11.25 -7.46 6.00
CA VAL A 52 -9.86 -7.43 5.54
C VAL A 52 -9.23 -6.13 6.04
N ILE A 53 -8.33 -6.25 7.02
CA ILE A 53 -7.58 -5.13 7.62
C ILE A 53 -6.21 -5.06 6.92
N ALA A 54 -6.10 -4.12 5.99
CA ALA A 54 -4.88 -3.90 5.23
C ALA A 54 -3.92 -2.97 6.00
N VAL A 55 -2.70 -3.41 6.22
CA VAL A 55 -1.64 -2.61 6.86
C VAL A 55 -0.59 -2.21 5.83
N GLY A 56 -0.28 -0.92 5.80
CA GLY A 56 0.68 -0.33 4.87
C GLY A 56 0.17 -0.26 3.44
N LYS A 57 0.88 -0.92 2.52
CA LYS A 57 0.66 -0.79 1.07
C LYS A 57 -0.35 -1.77 0.47
N ILE A 58 -0.90 -2.69 1.27
CA ILE A 58 -1.85 -3.70 0.77
C ILE A 58 -3.06 -3.05 0.07
N GLY A 59 -3.69 -2.03 0.67
CA GLY A 59 -4.81 -1.35 0.04
C GLY A 59 -4.46 -0.76 -1.32
N ASP A 60 -3.29 -0.14 -1.43
CA ASP A 60 -2.80 0.41 -2.70
C ASP A 60 -2.54 -0.71 -3.74
N ILE A 61 -1.95 -1.84 -3.33
CA ILE A 61 -1.59 -2.98 -4.22
C ILE A 61 -2.84 -3.61 -4.84
N PHE A 62 -3.89 -3.78 -4.05
CA PHE A 62 -5.15 -4.38 -4.51
C PHE A 62 -6.13 -3.34 -5.07
N ALA A 63 -5.68 -2.11 -5.34
CA ALA A 63 -6.53 -1.01 -5.80
C ALA A 63 -7.79 -0.81 -4.91
N HIS A 64 -7.64 -1.03 -3.60
CA HIS A 64 -8.69 -1.02 -2.58
C HIS A 64 -9.84 -2.02 -2.81
N ARG A 65 -9.67 -3.01 -3.70
CA ARG A 65 -10.63 -4.09 -3.93
C ARG A 65 -10.59 -5.11 -2.80
N GLY A 66 -11.75 -5.45 -2.24
CA GLY A 66 -11.88 -6.41 -1.14
C GLY A 66 -11.23 -5.95 0.17
N ILE A 67 -11.05 -4.64 0.37
CA ILE A 67 -10.43 -4.07 1.58
C ILE A 67 -11.50 -3.43 2.45
N SER A 68 -11.60 -3.84 3.71
CA SER A 68 -12.54 -3.26 4.68
C SER A 68 -11.95 -2.05 5.40
N GLU A 69 -10.66 -2.12 5.77
CA GLU A 69 -9.96 -1.09 6.52
C GLU A 69 -8.52 -0.96 6.03
N VAL A 70 -7.97 0.26 6.06
CA VAL A 70 -6.55 0.51 5.76
C VAL A 70 -5.88 1.24 6.93
N ARG A 71 -4.84 0.63 7.51
CA ARG A 71 -3.97 1.23 8.53
C ARG A 71 -2.64 1.63 7.90
N LYS A 72 -2.24 2.90 8.05
CA LYS A 72 -0.98 3.42 7.52
C LYS A 72 -0.09 3.91 8.67
N ALA A 73 1.21 3.72 8.52
CA ALA A 73 2.25 4.29 9.37
C ALA A 73 3.47 4.64 8.50
N GLY A 74 4.45 5.34 9.07
CA GLY A 74 5.75 5.58 8.43
C GLY A 74 6.82 4.75 9.13
N GLY A 75 7.63 4.02 8.36
CA GLY A 75 8.66 3.15 8.91
C GLY A 75 8.15 1.74 9.28
N ASN A 76 9.01 0.73 9.12
CA ASN A 76 8.69 -0.67 9.44
C ASN A 76 8.25 -0.88 10.89
N MET A 77 8.91 -0.26 11.89
CA MET A 77 8.55 -0.47 13.30
C MET A 77 7.15 0.05 13.63
N ALA A 78 6.78 1.23 13.14
CA ALA A 78 5.43 1.74 13.33
C ALA A 78 4.39 0.91 12.54
N MET A 79 4.78 0.29 11.42
CA MET A 79 3.92 -0.68 10.74
C MET A 79 3.72 -1.95 11.57
N PHE A 80 4.74 -2.41 12.30
CA PHE A 80 4.61 -3.55 13.21
C PHE A 80 3.59 -3.26 14.31
N ASP A 81 3.66 -2.07 14.92
CA ASP A 81 2.67 -1.66 15.92
C ASP A 81 1.24 -1.66 15.34
N LYS A 82 1.07 -1.20 14.09
CA LYS A 82 -0.23 -1.24 13.41
C LYS A 82 -0.68 -2.65 13.07
N ALA A 83 0.23 -3.54 12.73
CA ALA A 83 -0.07 -4.94 12.45
C ALA A 83 -0.48 -5.67 13.73
N LEU A 84 0.24 -5.49 14.84
CA LEU A 84 -0.10 -6.06 16.13
C LEU A 84 -1.46 -5.58 16.62
N GLY A 85 -1.71 -4.26 16.60
CA GLY A 85 -3.04 -3.75 16.95
C GLY A 85 -4.13 -4.23 16.00
N ALA A 86 -3.83 -4.48 14.71
CA ALA A 86 -4.80 -5.07 13.79
C ALA A 86 -5.12 -6.53 14.13
N MET A 87 -4.14 -7.29 14.63
CA MET A 87 -4.35 -8.65 15.11
C MET A 87 -5.20 -8.67 16.37
N ASP A 88 -4.99 -7.72 17.29
CA ASP A 88 -5.80 -7.59 18.50
C ASP A 88 -7.27 -7.23 18.19
N ASP A 89 -7.49 -6.40 17.15
CA ASP A 89 -8.83 -5.96 16.74
C ASP A 89 -9.57 -6.97 15.83
N ALA A 90 -8.86 -7.95 15.27
CA ALA A 90 -9.41 -8.89 14.30
C ALA A 90 -10.32 -9.94 14.99
N GLY A 91 -11.50 -10.15 14.42
CA GLY A 91 -12.42 -11.20 14.85
C GLY A 91 -12.15 -12.55 14.20
N GLU A 92 -12.92 -13.57 14.59
CA GLU A 92 -12.87 -14.88 13.95
C GLU A 92 -13.22 -14.78 12.46
N GLY A 93 -12.35 -15.31 11.60
CA GLY A 93 -12.55 -15.33 10.15
C GLY A 93 -12.11 -14.06 9.41
N ASP A 94 -11.66 -13.02 10.13
CA ASP A 94 -11.05 -11.81 9.57
C ASP A 94 -9.62 -12.08 9.08
N LEU A 95 -9.14 -11.21 8.19
CA LEU A 95 -7.77 -11.26 7.67
C LEU A 95 -7.04 -9.94 7.96
N VAL A 96 -5.94 -10.04 8.69
CA VAL A 96 -4.93 -8.98 8.78
C VAL A 96 -3.88 -9.24 7.72
N PHE A 97 -3.69 -8.27 6.81
CA PHE A 97 -2.70 -8.38 5.74
C PHE A 97 -1.78 -7.17 5.75
N ALA A 98 -0.50 -7.39 6.08
CA ALA A 98 0.52 -6.34 6.18
C ALA A 98 1.56 -6.43 5.07
N ASN A 99 2.04 -5.26 4.62
CA ASN A 99 3.23 -5.16 3.77
C ASN A 99 4.26 -4.19 4.40
N PHE A 100 5.47 -4.71 4.65
CA PHE A 100 6.61 -3.97 5.21
C PHE A 100 7.54 -3.52 4.08
N VAL A 101 7.25 -2.34 3.54
CA VAL A 101 7.80 -1.90 2.25
C VAL A 101 9.23 -1.37 2.34
N ASP A 102 9.71 -0.95 3.53
CA ASP A 102 11.02 -0.27 3.63
C ASP A 102 12.18 -1.19 3.23
N PHE A 103 12.04 -2.51 3.45
CA PHE A 103 13.01 -3.51 2.97
C PHE A 103 13.26 -3.38 1.47
N ASP A 104 12.20 -3.14 0.70
CA ASP A 104 12.30 -2.94 -0.74
C ASP A 104 12.72 -1.51 -1.10
N THR A 105 12.08 -0.49 -0.52
CA THR A 105 12.23 0.90 -0.99
C THR A 105 13.45 1.63 -0.44
N GLU A 106 13.84 1.37 0.81
CA GLU A 106 14.96 2.06 1.45
C GLU A 106 16.27 1.28 1.29
N PHE A 107 16.22 -0.05 1.29
CA PHE A 107 17.43 -0.88 1.30
C PHE A 107 17.62 -1.68 0.01
N GLY A 108 16.63 -2.46 -0.41
CA GLY A 108 16.71 -3.35 -1.58
C GLY A 108 17.05 -2.63 -2.88
N HIS A 109 16.23 -1.65 -3.27
CA HIS A 109 16.46 -0.85 -4.49
C HIS A 109 17.77 -0.06 -4.47
N ARG A 110 18.26 0.30 -3.28
CA ARG A 110 19.53 1.02 -3.09
C ARG A 110 20.73 0.08 -3.01
N ARG A 111 20.51 -1.24 -3.01
CA ARG A 111 21.52 -2.29 -2.83
C ARG A 111 22.34 -2.13 -1.53
N ASP A 112 21.68 -1.65 -0.48
CA ASP A 112 22.28 -1.54 0.85
C ASP A 112 22.07 -2.83 1.64
N VAL A 113 23.05 -3.73 1.56
CA VAL A 113 22.98 -5.05 2.21
C VAL A 113 23.01 -4.93 3.73
N ALA A 114 23.83 -4.00 4.28
CA ALA A 114 23.98 -3.85 5.72
C ALA A 114 22.72 -3.22 6.35
N GLY A 115 22.10 -2.25 5.67
CA GLY A 115 20.84 -1.67 6.11
C GLY A 115 19.62 -2.59 5.96
N TYR A 116 19.70 -3.60 5.09
CA TYR A 116 18.62 -4.59 4.89
C TYR A 116 18.55 -5.60 6.04
N ALA A 117 19.70 -6.01 6.59
CA ALA A 117 19.88 -7.15 7.49
C ALA A 117 19.37 -6.95 8.92
#